data_AF-A0A194PK42-F1
#
_entry.id   AF-A0A194PK42-F1
#
_cell.length_a   1.000
_cell.length_b   1.000
_cell.length_c   1.000
_cell.angle_alpha   90.00
_cell.angle_beta   90.00
_cell.angle_gamma   90.00
#
_symmetry.space_group_name_H-M   'P 1'
#
loop_
_entity.id
_entity.type
_entity.pdbx_description
1 polymer ?
#
loop_
_entity_poly.entity_id
_entity_poly.type
_entity_poly.pdbx_seq_one_letter_code
_entity_poly.pdbx_strand_id
1 'polypeptide(L)'
;MDTKGSQSPSTTNLSNVLSEDGVVYIAVKGSLYANDSSVFGLGQEEIKALTSKFPGSGVGVVNGVTIKTNVLNSLNALGQLGYKIISSTGETEITWTLQRDI
;
A
#
# COMPACT_ATOMS: atom_id res chain seq x y z
N MET A 1 -1.85 26.44 -46.73
CA MET A 1 -1.68 27.31 -45.53
C MET A 1 -2.37 26.55 -44.41
N ASP A 2 -1.65 25.56 -43.92
CA ASP A 2 -2.20 24.39 -43.26
C ASP A 2 -2.19 24.60 -41.74
N THR A 3 -3.34 24.36 -41.13
CA THR A 3 -3.65 24.65 -39.73
C THR A 3 -2.89 23.71 -38.80
N LYS A 4 -2.11 24.29 -37.88
CA LYS A 4 -1.42 23.56 -36.81
C LYS A 4 -2.46 22.89 -35.90
N GLY A 5 -2.36 21.56 -35.79
CA GLY A 5 -3.12 20.77 -34.82
C GLY A 5 -2.72 21.10 -33.39
N SER A 6 -3.72 21.40 -32.56
CA SER A 6 -3.61 21.33 -31.11
C SER A 6 -3.52 19.86 -30.70
N GLN A 7 -2.36 19.42 -30.23
CA GLN A 7 -2.25 18.19 -29.44
C GLN A 7 -2.67 18.53 -28.01
N SER A 8 -3.84 18.07 -27.58
CA SER A 8 -4.17 18.00 -26.17
C SER A 8 -3.32 16.90 -25.51
N PRO A 9 -2.75 17.13 -24.32
CA PRO A 9 -2.17 16.04 -23.56
C PRO A 9 -3.31 15.09 -23.19
N SER A 10 -3.20 13.85 -23.66
CA SER A 10 -4.05 12.73 -23.26
C SER A 10 -4.09 12.68 -21.73
N THR A 11 -5.22 13.07 -21.15
CA THR A 11 -5.53 12.85 -19.75
C THR A 11 -5.61 11.35 -19.54
N THR A 12 -4.48 10.74 -19.20
CA THR A 12 -4.44 9.35 -18.77
C THR A 12 -5.16 9.30 -17.43
N ASN A 13 -6.45 8.93 -17.45
CA ASN A 13 -7.21 8.63 -16.25
C ASN A 13 -6.51 7.45 -15.56
N LEU A 14 -5.73 7.76 -14.52
CA LEU A 14 -5.04 6.81 -13.63
C LEU A 14 -6.00 5.84 -12.91
N SER A 15 -7.32 6.02 -13.05
CA SER A 15 -8.34 5.16 -12.46
C SER A 15 -8.49 3.80 -13.14
N ASN A 16 -7.84 3.57 -14.30
CA ASN A 16 -8.03 2.33 -15.09
C ASN A 16 -6.87 1.34 -15.04
N VAL A 17 -5.91 1.49 -14.12
CA VAL A 17 -5.03 0.35 -13.78
C VAL A 17 -5.75 -0.50 -12.71
N LEU A 18 -6.97 -0.93 -13.02
CA LEU A 18 -7.54 -2.09 -12.35
C LEU A 18 -6.74 -3.26 -12.88
N SER A 19 -5.96 -3.89 -12.00
CA SER A 19 -5.32 -5.17 -12.27
C SER A 19 -6.35 -6.08 -12.94
N GLU A 20 -6.06 -6.53 -14.16
CA GLU A 20 -6.97 -7.33 -15.01
C GLU A 20 -7.48 -8.62 -14.32
N ASP A 21 -6.89 -8.99 -13.18
CA ASP A 21 -7.20 -10.19 -12.39
C ASP A 21 -8.01 -9.96 -11.11
N GLY A 22 -8.52 -8.75 -10.82
CA GLY A 22 -9.35 -8.51 -9.63
C GLY A 22 -8.60 -8.72 -8.31
N VAL A 23 -7.28 -8.46 -8.31
CA VAL A 23 -6.40 -8.66 -7.17
C VAL A 23 -5.55 -7.40 -6.94
N VAL A 24 -5.39 -6.99 -5.69
CA VAL A 24 -4.44 -5.95 -5.27
C VAL A 24 -3.31 -6.53 -4.44
N TYR A 25 -2.13 -5.92 -4.56
CA TYR A 25 -0.94 -6.27 -3.81
C TYR A 25 -0.44 -5.09 -2.99
N ILE A 26 0.03 -5.36 -1.78
CA ILE A 26 0.72 -4.40 -0.93
C ILE A 26 2.03 -5.00 -0.44
N ALA A 27 2.94 -4.13 -0.02
CA ALA A 27 4.15 -4.54 0.68
C ALA A 27 4.19 -3.92 2.07
N VAL A 28 4.51 -4.72 3.07
CA VAL A 28 4.82 -4.27 4.43
C VAL A 28 6.31 -4.47 4.64
N LYS A 29 7.05 -3.42 4.96
CA LYS A 29 8.46 -3.49 5.32
C LYS A 29 8.62 -3.13 6.79
N GLY A 30 9.31 -3.96 7.56
CA GLY A 30 9.55 -3.69 8.98
C GLY A 30 10.45 -4.73 9.64
N SER A 31 10.50 -4.71 10.96
CA SER A 31 11.25 -5.68 11.76
C SER A 31 10.39 -6.25 12.87
N LEU A 32 10.65 -7.50 13.26
CA LEU A 32 10.01 -8.11 14.44
C LEU A 32 10.41 -7.41 15.75
N TYR A 33 11.53 -6.70 15.76
CA TYR A 33 12.06 -5.97 16.91
C TYR A 33 11.63 -4.49 16.96
N ALA A 34 10.98 -3.99 15.90
CA ALA A 34 10.55 -2.60 15.80
C ALA A 34 9.09 -2.42 16.23
N ASN A 35 8.75 -1.19 16.64
CA ASN A 35 7.38 -0.77 16.95
C ASN A 35 6.75 0.05 15.81
N ASP A 36 7.32 -0.06 14.62
CA ASP A 36 6.74 0.50 13.41
C ASP A 36 7.07 -0.34 12.16
N SER A 37 6.31 -0.06 11.11
CA SER A 37 6.50 -0.63 9.77
C SER A 37 6.09 0.40 8.72
N SER A 38 6.62 0.26 7.51
CA SER A 38 6.19 1.02 6.34
C SER A 38 5.32 0.13 5.46
N VAL A 39 4.19 0.66 5.00
CA VAL A 39 3.27 -0.06 4.10
C VAL A 39 3.13 0.70 2.80
N PHE A 40 3.21 -0.03 1.68
CA PHE A 40 3.21 0.49 0.32
C PHE A 40 2.03 -0.11 -0.46
N GLY A 41 1.37 0.70 -1.28
CA GLY A 41 0.28 0.27 -2.15
C GLY A 41 -1.13 0.30 -1.53
N LEU A 42 -1.29 0.82 -0.31
CA LEU A 42 -2.62 0.98 0.30
C LEU A 42 -3.43 2.09 -0.37
N GLY A 43 -4.74 1.89 -0.46
CA GLY A 43 -5.71 2.92 -0.82
C GLY A 43 -6.04 3.86 0.35
N GLN A 44 -6.68 4.99 0.05
CA GLN A 44 -7.02 6.04 1.03
C GLN A 44 -7.89 5.53 2.19
N GLU A 45 -8.90 4.71 1.91
CA GLU A 45 -9.80 4.17 2.95
C GLU A 45 -9.07 3.21 3.89
N GLU A 46 -8.14 2.42 3.36
CA GLU A 46 -7.33 1.48 4.15
C GLU A 46 -6.34 2.25 5.04
N ILE A 47 -5.69 3.29 4.50
CA ILE A 47 -4.83 4.20 5.27
C ILE A 47 -5.62 4.85 6.40
N LYS A 48 -6.84 5.32 6.12
CA LYS A 48 -7.72 5.94 7.13
C LYS A 48 -8.11 4.95 8.22
N ALA A 49 -8.49 3.73 7.85
CA ALA A 49 -8.84 2.67 8.80
C ALA A 49 -7.65 2.32 9.72
N LEU A 50 -6.46 2.14 9.14
CA LEU A 50 -5.26 1.82 9.91
C LEU A 50 -4.82 2.99 10.80
N THR A 51 -4.91 4.22 10.32
CA THR A 51 -4.54 5.41 11.12
C THR A 51 -5.51 5.63 12.28
N SER A 52 -6.80 5.32 12.10
CA SER A 52 -7.77 5.33 13.20
C SER A 52 -7.49 4.24 14.23
N LYS A 53 -7.00 3.08 13.80
CA LYS A 53 -6.69 1.95 14.68
C LYS A 53 -5.37 2.14 15.44
N PHE A 54 -4.38 2.76 14.80
CA PHE A 54 -3.03 2.94 15.32
C PHE A 54 -2.65 4.44 15.31
N PRO A 55 -2.95 5.18 16.40
CA PRO A 55 -2.63 6.61 16.49
C PRO A 55 -1.14 6.90 16.21
N GLY A 56 -0.87 7.98 15.48
CA GLY A 56 0.49 8.36 15.05
C GLY A 56 0.95 7.67 13.76
N SER A 57 0.15 6.78 13.19
CA SER A 57 0.34 6.23 11.83
C SER A 57 -0.07 7.24 10.76
N GLY A 58 0.18 6.90 9.49
CA GLY A 58 -0.19 7.74 8.34
C GLY A 58 0.84 8.82 7.99
N VAL A 59 1.98 8.87 8.70
CA VAL A 59 3.12 9.70 8.30
C VAL A 59 3.64 9.18 6.96
N GLY A 60 3.62 10.03 5.94
CA GLY A 60 4.06 9.69 4.60
C GLY A 60 5.53 9.34 4.57
N VAL A 61 5.85 8.20 3.96
CA VAL A 61 7.19 7.85 3.48
C VAL A 61 7.15 7.84 1.95
N VAL A 62 8.29 7.77 1.28
CA VAL A 62 8.33 7.73 -0.19
C VAL A 62 7.50 6.55 -0.69
N ASN A 63 6.39 6.82 -1.39
CA ASN A 63 5.45 5.85 -1.93
C ASN A 63 4.70 4.97 -0.92
N GLY A 64 4.65 5.35 0.36
CA GLY A 64 3.98 4.55 1.39
C GLY A 64 3.61 5.35 2.64
N VAL A 65 3.18 4.63 3.67
CA VAL A 65 2.79 5.21 4.97
C VAL A 65 3.45 4.44 6.12
N THR A 66 3.81 5.15 7.18
CA THR A 66 4.27 4.53 8.43
C THR A 66 3.10 4.07 9.27
N ILE A 67 3.16 2.86 9.81
CA ILE A 67 2.23 2.33 10.80
C ILE A 67 2.94 2.18 12.14
N LYS A 68 2.44 2.86 13.17
CA LYS A 68 3.03 2.92 14.52
C LYS A 68 2.49 1.81 15.42
N THR A 69 2.83 0.58 15.08
CA THR A 69 2.67 -0.60 15.94
C THR A 69 3.68 -1.66 15.56
N ASN A 70 3.85 -2.69 16.40
CA ASN A 70 4.67 -3.84 16.01
C ASN A 70 4.13 -4.51 14.74
N VAL A 71 5.03 -5.14 13.98
CA VAL A 71 4.66 -5.62 12.64
C VAL A 71 3.58 -6.71 12.67
N LEU A 72 3.51 -7.52 13.71
CA LEU A 72 2.48 -8.55 13.84
C LEU A 72 1.07 -7.94 13.95
N ASN A 73 0.91 -6.87 14.74
CA ASN A 73 -0.34 -6.12 14.82
C ASN A 73 -0.72 -5.46 13.49
N SER A 74 0.29 -4.95 12.78
CA SER A 74 0.13 -4.34 11.45
C SER A 74 -0.40 -5.39 10.45
N LEU A 75 0.25 -6.55 10.37
CA LEU A 75 -0.17 -7.68 9.52
C LEU A 75 -1.55 -8.21 9.88
N ASN A 76 -1.87 -8.35 11.18
CA ASN A 76 -3.19 -8.78 11.64
C ASN A 76 -4.29 -7.79 11.24
N ALA A 77 -4.03 -6.48 11.32
CA ALA A 77 -4.98 -5.46 10.89
C ALA A 77 -5.22 -5.51 9.38
N LEU A 78 -4.16 -5.70 8.59
CA LEU A 78 -4.27 -5.90 7.14
C LEU A 78 -5.03 -7.20 6.82
N GLY A 79 -4.86 -8.25 7.61
CA GLY A 79 -5.65 -9.48 7.53
C GLY A 79 -7.15 -9.25 7.72
N GLN A 80 -7.54 -8.36 8.65
CA GLN A 80 -8.94 -7.97 8.84
C GLN A 80 -9.51 -7.18 7.65
N LEU A 81 -8.65 -6.52 6.88
CA LEU A 81 -9.03 -5.85 5.63
C LEU A 81 -9.09 -6.81 4.43
N GLY A 82 -8.81 -8.11 4.63
CA GLY A 82 -8.88 -9.14 3.59
C GLY A 82 -7.54 -9.49 2.94
N TYR A 83 -6.43 -8.89 3.38
CA TYR A 83 -5.11 -9.20 2.86
C TYR A 83 -4.56 -10.52 3.41
N LYS A 84 -3.94 -11.32 2.55
CA LYS A 84 -3.24 -12.56 2.89
C LYS A 84 -1.76 -12.41 2.59
N ILE A 85 -0.90 -12.89 3.48
CA ILE A 85 0.56 -12.93 3.23
C ILE A 85 0.82 -14.02 2.18
N ILE A 86 1.49 -13.66 1.10
CA ILE A 86 1.84 -14.58 0.01
C ILE A 86 3.33 -14.85 -0.09
N SER A 87 4.17 -13.94 0.41
CA SER A 87 5.61 -14.13 0.48
C SER A 87 6.24 -13.23 1.55
N SER A 88 7.44 -13.60 1.97
CA SER A 88 8.28 -12.80 2.85
C SER A 88 9.75 -12.94 2.45
N THR A 89 10.51 -11.86 2.54
CA THR A 89 11.96 -11.86 2.24
C THR A 89 12.70 -10.86 3.13
N GLY A 90 13.95 -11.17 3.48
CA GLY A 90 14.81 -10.33 4.34
C GLY A 90 15.24 -11.04 5.63
N GLU A 91 16.17 -10.40 6.35
CA GLU A 91 16.73 -10.90 7.61
C GLU A 91 16.39 -9.96 8.78
N THR A 92 17.06 -8.80 8.87
CA THR A 92 16.84 -7.81 9.93
C THR A 92 15.62 -6.93 9.67
N GLU A 93 15.53 -6.41 8.44
CA GLU A 93 14.30 -5.85 7.88
C GLU A 93 13.71 -6.88 6.93
N ILE A 94 12.45 -7.19 7.14
CA ILE A 94 11.68 -8.15 6.37
C ILE A 94 10.63 -7.37 5.58
N THR A 95 10.46 -7.78 4.33
CA THR A 95 9.35 -7.35 3.48
C THR A 95 8.36 -8.50 3.37
N TRP A 96 7.11 -8.26 3.75
CA TRP A 96 5.98 -9.16 3.51
C TRP A 96 5.17 -8.61 2.35
N THR A 97 4.95 -9.44 1.33
CA THR A 97 4.01 -9.14 0.26
C THR A 97 2.66 -9.73 0.64
N LEU A 98 1.62 -8.90 0.59
CA LEU A 98 0.25 -9.33 0.85
C LEU A 98 -0.62 -9.09 -0.39
N GLN A 99 -1.63 -9.94 -0.53
CA GLN A 99 -2.57 -9.96 -1.63
C GLN A 99 -4.00 -9.91 -1.10
N ARG A 100 -4.89 -9.18 -1.76
CA ARG A 100 -6.34 -9.20 -1.51
C ARG A 100 -7.11 -9.22 -2.81
N ASP A 101 -8.21 -9.98 -2.85
CA ASP A 101 -9.15 -9.99 -3.96
C ASP A 101 -10.08 -8.76 -3.87
N ILE A 102 -10.41 -8.15 -5.01
CA ILE A 102 -11.28 -6.95 -5.13
C ILE A 102 -12.74 -7.38 -5.30
#